data_AF-A0AAD9IN89-F1
#
_entry.id   AF-A0AAD9IN89-F1
#
_cell.length_a   1.000
_cell.length_b   1.000
_cell.length_c   1.000
_cell.angle_alpha   90.00
_cell.angle_beta   90.00
_cell.angle_gamma   90.00
#
_symmetry.space_group_name_H-M   'P 1'
#
loop_
_entity.id
_entity.type
_entity.pdbx_description
1 polymer ?
#
loop_
_entity_poly.entity_id
_entity_poly.type
_entity_poly.pdbx_seq_one_letter_code
_entity_poly.pdbx_strand_id
1 'polypeptide(L)'
;MSSDKQPQGMATEGVPQGPEIKDKAQGKVCIVTGGDSGIGRSVAAMFARESAKCVAIVYLDKEQKVVSKHGRIDVLVNNAAVQHTVPSVTETETARLENTFQTNILSMFYLAKYAVPHMPRGSAIVNSTSVVAYYGSGSLLEYGSTKGAIVGFTRSLASQLAPKGIRVNAVAPGPIVTPLNPATREQKNLEGWYAKLPPLGRLGQDSSYMSGQVLHPNGGTVING
;
A
#
# COMPACT_ATOMS: atom_id res chain seq x y z
N MET A 1 46.01 16.14 43.49
CA MET A 1 45.81 17.00 42.30
C MET A 1 45.39 16.09 41.16
N SER A 2 44.08 15.85 41.05
CA SER A 2 43.47 15.04 39.97
C SER A 2 43.15 15.99 38.83
N SER A 3 43.78 15.80 37.67
CA SER A 3 43.52 16.61 36.48
C SER A 3 42.26 16.12 35.77
N ASP A 4 41.16 16.84 35.95
CA ASP A 4 39.94 16.70 35.13
C ASP A 4 40.26 17.05 33.68
N LYS A 5 40.34 16.04 32.81
CA LYS A 5 40.26 16.24 31.36
C LYS A 5 38.79 16.21 30.97
N GLN A 6 38.23 17.39 30.69
CA GLN A 6 36.96 17.50 29.97
C GLN A 6 37.05 16.73 28.64
N PRO A 7 36.01 15.98 28.24
CA PRO A 7 36.00 15.35 26.93
C PRO A 7 35.94 16.46 25.87
N GLN A 8 36.94 16.45 24.98
CA GLN A 8 36.96 17.32 23.81
C GLN A 8 35.68 17.08 23.00
N GLY A 9 34.85 18.12 22.90
CA GLY A 9 33.67 18.09 22.05
C GLY A 9 34.08 17.75 20.62
N MET A 10 33.54 16.66 20.08
CA MET A 10 33.58 16.41 18.65
C MET A 10 32.93 17.62 17.97
N ALA A 11 33.71 18.38 17.22
CA ALA A 11 33.21 19.42 16.36
C ALA A 11 32.12 18.80 15.46
N THR A 12 30.90 19.30 15.56
CA THR A 12 29.83 18.97 14.62
C THR A 12 30.11 19.71 13.32
N GLU A 13 31.11 19.26 12.57
CA GLU A 13 31.28 19.66 11.18
C GLU A 13 30.08 19.15 10.39
N GLY A 14 29.23 20.09 9.98
CA GLY A 14 28.28 19.99 8.88
C GLY A 14 27.49 18.69 8.79
N VAL A 15 26.39 18.57 9.55
CA VAL A 15 25.27 17.74 9.09
C VAL A 15 24.83 18.35 7.76
N PRO A 16 24.94 17.65 6.61
CA PRO A 16 24.41 18.16 5.36
C PRO A 16 22.93 18.39 5.60
N GLN A 17 22.47 19.64 5.45
CA GLN A 17 21.04 19.87 5.34
C GLN A 17 20.61 19.13 4.08
N GLY A 18 19.92 18.00 4.27
CA GLY A 18 19.39 17.22 3.16
C GLY A 18 18.55 18.12 2.26
N PRO A 19 18.47 17.82 0.95
CA PRO A 19 17.72 18.67 0.02
C PRO A 19 16.29 18.83 0.52
N GLU A 20 15.76 20.05 0.39
CA GLU A 20 14.36 20.34 0.65
C GLU A 20 13.51 19.45 -0.27
N ILE A 21 12.81 18.46 0.30
CA ILE A 21 12.24 17.38 -0.50
C ILE A 21 10.88 17.78 -1.07
N LYS A 22 10.89 18.57 -2.13
CA LYS A 22 9.76 18.76 -3.05
C LYS A 22 9.98 17.88 -4.28
N ASP A 23 8.90 17.52 -4.98
CA ASP A 23 8.96 16.91 -6.32
C ASP A 23 9.57 15.48 -6.38
N LYS A 24 9.34 14.62 -5.36
CA LYS A 24 9.84 13.23 -5.33
C LYS A 24 9.33 12.37 -6.48
N ALA A 25 8.16 12.69 -7.03
CA ALA A 25 7.57 11.99 -8.15
C ALA A 25 7.84 12.67 -9.51
N GLN A 26 8.68 13.71 -9.55
CA GLN A 26 8.90 14.47 -10.77
C GLN A 26 9.39 13.59 -11.91
N GLY A 27 8.71 13.71 -13.06
CA GLY A 27 9.04 12.95 -14.26
C GLY A 27 8.66 11.46 -14.21
N LYS A 28 8.13 10.95 -13.09
CA LYS A 28 7.76 9.55 -12.91
C LYS A 28 6.42 9.23 -13.56
N VAL A 29 6.31 8.02 -14.12
CA VAL A 29 5.05 7.46 -14.65
C VAL A 29 4.48 6.49 -13.61
N CYS A 30 3.35 6.86 -13.01
CA CYS A 30 2.72 6.13 -11.92
C CYS A 30 1.39 5.50 -12.36
N ILE A 31 1.14 4.26 -11.96
CA ILE A 31 -0.15 3.58 -12.13
C ILE A 31 -0.74 3.34 -10.74
N VAL A 32 -2.01 3.69 -10.55
CA VAL A 32 -2.75 3.46 -9.29
C VAL A 32 -4.07 2.78 -9.62
N THR A 33 -4.27 1.54 -9.17
CA THR A 33 -5.56 0.86 -9.31
C THR A 33 -6.53 1.31 -8.21
N GLY A 34 -7.82 1.46 -8.55
CA GLY A 34 -8.81 2.04 -7.61
C GLY A 34 -8.47 3.47 -7.19
N GLY A 35 -7.87 4.25 -8.09
CA GLY A 35 -7.42 5.62 -7.85
C GLY A 35 -8.51 6.68 -7.89
N ASP A 36 -9.77 6.30 -8.10
CA ASP A 36 -10.94 7.19 -8.17
C ASP A 36 -11.50 7.57 -6.80
N SER A 37 -11.25 6.77 -5.77
CA SER A 37 -11.84 6.94 -4.45
C SER A 37 -10.91 6.56 -3.29
N GLY A 38 -11.28 6.97 -2.08
CA GLY A 38 -10.60 6.59 -0.82
C GLY A 38 -9.08 6.78 -0.82
N ILE A 39 -8.38 5.71 -0.43
CA ILE A 39 -6.90 5.67 -0.33
C ILE A 39 -6.26 5.90 -1.70
N GLY A 40 -6.76 5.21 -2.74
CA GLY A 40 -6.20 5.31 -4.09
C GLY A 40 -6.28 6.73 -4.65
N ARG A 41 -7.40 7.43 -4.45
CA ARG A 41 -7.55 8.85 -4.84
C ARG A 41 -6.54 9.75 -4.13
N SER A 42 -6.33 9.51 -2.85
CA SER A 42 -5.37 10.29 -2.06
C SER A 42 -3.94 10.07 -2.57
N VAL A 43 -3.58 8.82 -2.89
CA VAL A 43 -2.28 8.47 -3.50
C VAL A 43 -2.12 9.13 -4.88
N ALA A 44 -3.14 9.04 -5.74
CA ALA A 44 -3.12 9.65 -7.06
C ALA A 44 -2.96 11.18 -6.99
N ALA A 45 -3.70 11.83 -6.08
CA ALA A 45 -3.59 13.27 -5.84
C ALA A 45 -2.20 13.66 -5.32
N MET A 46 -1.60 12.87 -4.44
CA MET A 46 -0.24 13.11 -3.95
C MET A 46 0.80 12.97 -5.07
N PHE A 47 0.71 11.96 -5.94
CA PHE A 47 1.59 11.86 -7.09
C PHE A 47 1.46 13.07 -8.03
N ALA A 48 0.24 13.57 -8.26
CA ALA A 48 0.04 14.78 -9.05
C ALA A 48 0.67 16.03 -8.39
N ARG A 49 0.56 16.16 -7.07
CA ARG A 49 1.20 17.25 -6.29
C ARG A 49 2.72 17.18 -6.29
N GLU A 50 3.27 15.96 -6.37
CA GLU A 50 4.71 15.68 -6.44
C GLU A 50 5.24 15.71 -7.90
N SER A 51 4.50 16.36 -8.81
CA SER A 51 4.88 16.60 -10.21
C SER A 51 5.07 15.32 -11.06
N ALA A 52 4.33 14.25 -10.75
CA ALA A 52 4.34 13.03 -11.57
C ALA A 52 3.94 13.33 -13.02
N LYS A 53 4.70 12.76 -13.97
CA LYS A 53 4.50 12.95 -15.41
C LYS A 53 3.16 12.38 -15.89
N CYS A 54 2.71 11.29 -15.26
CA CYS A 54 1.44 10.66 -15.55
C CYS A 54 0.96 9.84 -14.35
N VAL A 55 -0.32 9.95 -14.02
CA VAL A 55 -1.00 9.08 -13.07
C VAL A 55 -2.15 8.39 -13.81
N ALA A 56 -2.02 7.09 -14.05
CA ALA A 56 -3.08 6.31 -14.66
C ALA A 56 -3.94 5.64 -13.59
N ILE A 57 -5.23 5.99 -13.57
CA ILE A 57 -6.25 5.28 -12.80
C ILE A 57 -6.78 4.16 -13.69
N VAL A 58 -6.46 2.92 -13.33
CA VAL A 58 -6.73 1.76 -14.18
C VAL A 58 -7.89 0.93 -13.62
N TYR A 59 -8.79 0.60 -14.53
CA TYR A 59 -9.73 -0.52 -14.46
C TYR A 59 -9.39 -1.48 -15.60
N LEU A 60 -9.75 -2.76 -15.46
CA LEU A 60 -9.28 -3.98 -16.15
C LEU A 60 -8.92 -3.91 -17.66
N ASP A 61 -9.33 -2.89 -18.42
CA ASP A 61 -9.09 -2.78 -19.87
C ASP A 61 -8.08 -1.68 -20.31
N LYS A 62 -7.52 -0.88 -19.40
CA LYS A 62 -6.80 0.37 -19.77
C LYS A 62 -5.27 0.34 -19.68
N GLU A 63 -4.65 -0.77 -19.25
CA GLU A 63 -3.20 -0.85 -18.98
C GLU A 63 -2.33 -0.66 -20.22
N GLN A 64 -2.71 -1.27 -21.34
CA GLN A 64 -1.95 -1.18 -22.59
C GLN A 64 -1.78 0.27 -23.09
N LYS A 65 -2.69 1.18 -22.74
CA LYS A 65 -2.65 2.59 -23.16
C LYS A 65 -1.57 3.40 -22.42
N VAL A 66 -1.15 2.98 -21.23
CA VAL A 66 -0.12 3.71 -20.46
C VAL A 66 1.26 3.43 -21.04
N VAL A 67 1.55 2.15 -21.29
CA VAL A 67 2.82 1.70 -21.88
C VAL A 67 3.00 2.29 -23.28
N SER A 68 1.97 2.26 -24.12
CA SER A 68 2.07 2.81 -25.49
C SER A 68 2.33 4.31 -25.54
N LYS A 69 1.87 5.09 -24.53
CA LYS A 69 2.05 6.54 -24.48
C LYS A 69 3.38 6.99 -23.88
N HIS A 70 3.91 6.24 -22.90
CA HIS A 70 5.05 6.69 -22.10
C HIS A 70 6.27 5.76 -22.13
N GLY A 71 6.14 4.53 -22.61
CA GLY A 71 7.22 3.55 -22.78
C GLY A 71 7.84 3.00 -21.48
N ARG A 72 7.43 3.49 -20.30
CA ARG A 72 7.98 3.10 -18.99
C ARG A 72 6.92 3.17 -17.89
N ILE A 73 7.16 2.44 -16.81
CA ILE A 73 6.39 2.49 -15.56
C ILE A 73 7.38 2.64 -14.39
N ASP A 74 7.29 3.74 -13.64
CA ASP A 74 8.14 4.00 -12.48
C ASP A 74 7.56 3.44 -11.19
N VAL A 75 6.24 3.59 -11.02
CA VAL A 75 5.54 3.16 -9.81
C VAL A 75 4.25 2.44 -10.18
N LEU A 76 4.04 1.26 -9.62
CA LEU A 76 2.78 0.54 -9.66
C LEU A 76 2.19 0.45 -8.24
N VAL A 77 0.98 0.97 -8.06
CA VAL A 77 0.23 0.87 -6.81
C VAL A 77 -0.98 -0.04 -7.02
N ASN A 78 -0.90 -1.24 -6.47
CA ASN A 78 -2.00 -2.21 -6.43
C ASN A 78 -2.88 -1.91 -5.22
N ASN A 79 -3.95 -1.15 -5.42
CA ASN A 79 -4.84 -0.71 -4.34
C ASN A 79 -6.31 -1.14 -4.53
N ALA A 80 -6.76 -1.40 -5.75
CA ALA A 80 -8.12 -1.87 -6.00
C ALA A 80 -8.44 -3.14 -5.21
N ALA A 81 -9.61 -3.17 -4.58
CA ALA A 81 -10.11 -4.33 -3.86
C ALA A 81 -11.64 -4.30 -3.76
N VAL A 82 -12.24 -5.48 -3.70
CA VAL A 82 -13.63 -5.71 -3.26
C VAL A 82 -13.63 -6.44 -1.92
N GLN A 83 -14.66 -6.21 -1.11
CA GLN A 83 -14.86 -6.91 0.15
C GLN A 83 -16.35 -7.17 0.37
N HIS A 84 -16.66 -8.30 0.98
CA HIS A 84 -18.02 -8.68 1.35
C HIS A 84 -18.01 -9.35 2.71
N THR A 85 -19.05 -9.14 3.50
CA THR A 85 -19.22 -9.85 4.77
C THR A 85 -19.90 -11.20 4.53
N VAL A 86 -19.34 -12.25 5.12
CA VAL A 86 -19.89 -13.60 5.05
C VAL A 86 -20.04 -14.13 6.48
N PRO A 87 -21.25 -14.47 6.96
CA PRO A 87 -21.47 -14.86 8.35
C PRO A 87 -20.96 -16.27 8.67
N SER A 88 -20.93 -17.18 7.67
CA SER A 88 -20.45 -18.55 7.81
C SER A 88 -19.73 -19.00 6.53
N VAL A 89 -18.68 -19.82 6.67
CA VAL A 89 -17.99 -20.43 5.52
C VAL A 89 -18.95 -21.25 4.64
N THR A 90 -19.98 -21.85 5.22
CA THR A 90 -21.00 -22.64 4.49
C THR A 90 -21.92 -21.79 3.61
N GLU A 91 -21.92 -20.46 3.80
CA GLU A 91 -22.70 -19.48 3.02
C GLU A 91 -21.81 -18.75 1.98
N THR A 92 -20.60 -19.26 1.76
CA THR A 92 -19.68 -18.74 0.76
C THR A 92 -20.19 -19.10 -0.64
N GLU A 93 -20.58 -18.10 -1.41
CA GLU A 93 -20.92 -18.28 -2.82
C GLU A 93 -19.63 -18.36 -3.65
N THR A 94 -19.48 -19.43 -4.44
CA THR A 94 -18.28 -19.66 -5.27
C THR A 94 -17.99 -18.49 -6.20
N ALA A 95 -19.01 -17.96 -6.88
CA ALA A 95 -18.83 -16.84 -7.82
C ALA A 95 -18.32 -15.57 -7.13
N ARG A 96 -18.79 -15.30 -5.90
CA ARG A 96 -18.33 -14.17 -5.10
C ARG A 96 -16.91 -14.37 -4.60
N LEU A 97 -16.59 -15.57 -4.10
CA LEU A 97 -15.23 -15.94 -3.71
C LEU A 97 -14.25 -15.76 -4.88
N GLU A 98 -14.60 -16.28 -6.05
CA GLU A 98 -13.81 -16.14 -7.28
C GLU A 98 -13.63 -14.68 -7.65
N ASN A 99 -14.69 -13.87 -7.65
CA ASN A 99 -14.60 -12.44 -7.95
C ASN A 99 -13.68 -11.70 -6.95
N THR A 100 -13.77 -12.02 -5.66
CA THR A 100 -12.92 -11.46 -4.61
C THR A 100 -11.45 -11.78 -4.88
N PHE A 101 -11.11 -13.03 -5.22
CA PHE A 101 -9.74 -13.42 -5.55
C PHE A 101 -9.28 -12.86 -6.91
N GLN A 102 -10.15 -12.85 -7.91
CA GLN A 102 -9.87 -12.29 -9.23
C GLN A 102 -9.46 -10.82 -9.11
N THR A 103 -10.23 -10.05 -8.35
CA THR A 103 -10.01 -8.62 -8.16
C THR A 103 -8.84 -8.34 -7.22
N ASN A 104 -8.76 -9.02 -6.08
CA ASN A 104 -7.83 -8.63 -5.02
C ASN A 104 -6.43 -9.24 -5.15
N ILE A 105 -6.27 -10.36 -5.89
CA ILE A 105 -4.97 -11.02 -6.02
C ILE A 105 -4.60 -11.36 -7.46
N LEU A 106 -5.48 -11.98 -8.26
CA LEU A 106 -5.10 -12.38 -9.63
C LEU A 106 -4.82 -11.17 -10.53
N SER A 107 -5.61 -10.10 -10.37
CA SER A 107 -5.35 -8.81 -11.04
C SER A 107 -3.92 -8.30 -10.78
N MET A 108 -3.40 -8.45 -9.56
CA MET A 108 -2.05 -8.00 -9.17
C MET A 108 -0.97 -8.83 -9.85
N PHE A 109 -1.19 -10.14 -10.03
CA PHE A 109 -0.29 -11.00 -10.80
C PHE A 109 -0.24 -10.56 -12.27
N TYR A 110 -1.39 -10.29 -12.88
CA TYR A 110 -1.45 -9.82 -14.27
C TYR A 110 -0.78 -8.46 -14.44
N LEU A 111 -1.13 -7.50 -13.60
CA LEU A 111 -0.51 -6.18 -13.57
C LEU A 111 1.01 -6.27 -13.41
N ALA A 112 1.51 -7.05 -12.45
CA ALA A 112 2.96 -7.22 -12.28
C ALA A 112 3.59 -7.88 -13.51
N LYS A 113 2.99 -8.93 -14.07
CA LYS A 113 3.47 -9.63 -15.27
C LYS A 113 3.65 -8.67 -16.45
N TYR A 114 2.70 -7.77 -16.68
CA TYR A 114 2.73 -6.84 -17.81
C TYR A 114 3.49 -5.54 -17.50
N ALA A 115 3.51 -5.08 -16.25
CA ALA A 115 4.21 -3.84 -15.88
C ALA A 115 5.72 -4.03 -15.76
N VAL A 116 6.18 -5.11 -15.11
CA VAL A 116 7.61 -5.34 -14.79
C VAL A 116 8.56 -5.23 -16.00
N PRO A 117 8.22 -5.72 -17.21
CA PRO A 117 9.05 -5.50 -18.40
C PRO A 117 9.34 -4.03 -18.74
N HIS A 118 8.48 -3.11 -18.28
CA HIS A 118 8.60 -1.66 -18.51
C HIS A 118 9.07 -0.89 -17.28
N MET A 119 9.49 -1.58 -16.21
CA MET A 119 9.95 -0.97 -14.97
C MET A 119 11.49 -0.91 -14.91
N PRO A 120 12.12 0.28 -15.08
CA PRO A 120 13.57 0.41 -14.96
C PRO A 120 14.06 0.17 -13.52
N ARG A 121 15.39 -0.02 -13.36
CA ARG A 121 16.04 -0.03 -12.04
C ARG A 121 15.69 1.25 -11.28
N GLY A 122 15.36 1.11 -10.00
CA GLY A 122 14.89 2.20 -9.13
C GLY A 122 13.36 2.33 -9.06
N SER A 123 12.61 1.62 -9.91
CA SER A 123 11.15 1.57 -9.84
C SER A 123 10.64 0.91 -8.55
N ALA A 124 9.35 1.12 -8.26
CA ALA A 124 8.70 0.61 -7.07
C ALA A 124 7.31 0.02 -7.34
N ILE A 125 6.96 -1.03 -6.60
CA ILE A 125 5.61 -1.59 -6.49
C ILE A 125 5.15 -1.43 -5.04
N VAL A 126 3.93 -0.93 -4.84
CA VAL A 126 3.29 -0.80 -3.53
C VAL A 126 1.94 -1.53 -3.57
N ASN A 127 1.75 -2.46 -2.64
CA ASN A 127 0.53 -3.25 -2.55
C ASN A 127 -0.29 -2.86 -1.32
N SER A 128 -1.59 -2.65 -1.48
CA SER A 128 -2.51 -2.37 -0.38
C SER A 128 -3.02 -3.70 0.20
N THR A 129 -2.44 -4.13 1.34
CA THR A 129 -2.98 -5.24 2.13
C THR A 129 -4.01 -4.72 3.14
N SER A 130 -4.08 -5.27 4.35
CA SER A 130 -4.92 -4.79 5.44
C SER A 130 -4.44 -5.39 6.77
N VAL A 131 -4.71 -4.70 7.87
CA VAL A 131 -4.54 -5.25 9.23
C VAL A 131 -5.26 -6.59 9.44
N VAL A 132 -6.36 -6.86 8.72
CA VAL A 132 -7.09 -8.14 8.84
C VAL A 132 -6.27 -9.34 8.37
N ALA A 133 -5.24 -9.13 7.54
CA ALA A 133 -4.30 -10.18 7.17
C ALA A 133 -3.50 -10.72 8.37
N TYR A 134 -3.44 -9.94 9.46
CA TYR A 134 -2.61 -10.22 10.63
C TYR A 134 -3.43 -10.66 11.83
N TYR A 135 -4.57 -10.02 12.10
CA TYR A 135 -5.42 -10.40 13.24
C TYR A 135 -6.61 -11.30 12.88
N GLY A 136 -6.97 -11.41 11.59
CA GLY A 136 -8.08 -12.23 11.09
C GLY A 136 -9.48 -11.68 11.40
N SER A 137 -10.51 -12.12 10.68
CA SER A 137 -11.90 -11.73 10.97
C SER A 137 -12.87 -12.77 10.44
N GLY A 138 -13.66 -13.39 11.32
CA GLY A 138 -14.64 -14.41 10.94
C GLY A 138 -15.64 -13.94 9.89
N SER A 139 -16.09 -12.68 9.99
CA SER A 139 -17.06 -12.10 9.05
C SER A 139 -16.44 -11.65 7.71
N LEU A 140 -15.12 -11.74 7.54
CA LEU A 140 -14.40 -11.27 6.34
C LEU A 140 -13.44 -12.36 5.85
N LEU A 141 -13.88 -13.63 5.87
CA LEU A 141 -13.03 -14.78 5.55
C LEU A 141 -12.37 -14.67 4.17
N GLU A 142 -13.17 -14.44 3.12
CA GLU A 142 -12.68 -14.32 1.74
C GLU A 142 -11.70 -13.15 1.61
N TYR A 143 -12.12 -11.96 2.04
CA TYR A 143 -11.32 -10.73 1.98
C TYR A 143 -10.01 -10.87 2.75
N GLY A 144 -10.07 -11.34 4.00
CA GLY A 144 -8.89 -11.54 4.85
C GLY A 144 -7.90 -12.54 4.24
N SER A 145 -8.41 -13.61 3.63
CA SER A 145 -7.57 -14.58 2.89
C SER A 145 -6.84 -13.91 1.72
N THR A 146 -7.51 -13.06 0.93
CA THR A 146 -6.84 -12.31 -0.14
C THR A 146 -5.78 -11.35 0.40
N LYS A 147 -6.04 -10.68 1.53
CA LYS A 147 -5.06 -9.76 2.14
C LYS A 147 -3.83 -10.51 2.69
N GLY A 148 -4.02 -11.72 3.23
CA GLY A 148 -2.92 -12.65 3.53
C GLY A 148 -2.12 -13.05 2.28
N ALA A 149 -2.81 -13.37 1.18
CA ALA A 149 -2.15 -13.69 -0.10
C ALA A 149 -1.32 -12.51 -0.63
N ILE A 150 -1.80 -11.26 -0.47
CA ILE A 150 -1.04 -10.06 -0.84
C ILE A 150 0.26 -9.94 -0.04
N VAL A 151 0.27 -10.30 1.25
CA VAL A 151 1.50 -10.29 2.06
C VAL A 151 2.52 -11.29 1.50
N GLY A 152 2.08 -12.52 1.20
CA GLY A 152 2.92 -13.54 0.57
C GLY A 152 3.45 -13.09 -0.80
N PHE A 153 2.55 -12.63 -1.67
CA PHE A 153 2.88 -12.09 -2.99
C PHE A 153 3.93 -10.98 -2.92
N THR A 154 3.75 -10.02 -2.01
CA THR A 154 4.68 -8.89 -1.82
C THR A 154 6.08 -9.38 -1.49
N ARG A 155 6.21 -10.29 -0.51
CA ARG A 155 7.51 -10.83 -0.08
C ARG A 155 8.19 -11.63 -1.19
N SER A 156 7.45 -12.51 -1.85
CA SER A 156 7.98 -13.33 -2.95
C SER A 156 8.41 -12.47 -4.14
N LEU A 157 7.59 -11.50 -4.53
CA LEU A 157 7.90 -10.60 -5.65
C LEU A 157 9.07 -9.67 -5.32
N ALA A 158 9.19 -9.18 -4.08
CA ALA A 158 10.34 -8.39 -3.64
C ALA A 158 11.65 -9.15 -3.84
N SER A 159 11.71 -10.41 -3.40
CA SER A 159 12.88 -11.28 -3.59
C SER A 159 13.20 -11.47 -5.07
N GLN A 160 12.17 -11.73 -5.89
CA GLN A 160 12.35 -11.94 -7.33
C GLN A 160 12.87 -10.68 -8.06
N LEU A 161 12.43 -9.49 -7.66
CA LEU A 161 12.72 -8.24 -8.36
C LEU A 161 13.90 -7.44 -7.77
N ALA A 162 14.41 -7.82 -6.60
CA ALA A 162 15.56 -7.17 -5.97
C ALA A 162 16.81 -7.16 -6.88
N PRO A 163 17.19 -8.25 -7.59
CA PRO A 163 18.33 -8.21 -8.52
C PRO A 163 18.13 -7.21 -9.69
N LYS A 164 16.88 -6.95 -10.09
CA LYS A 164 16.54 -5.92 -11.10
C LYS A 164 16.56 -4.50 -10.53
N GLY A 165 16.73 -4.35 -9.21
CA GLY A 165 16.71 -3.07 -8.51
C GLY A 165 15.32 -2.44 -8.43
N ILE A 166 14.26 -3.26 -8.45
CA ILE A 166 12.88 -2.81 -8.27
C ILE A 166 12.44 -3.18 -6.86
N ARG A 167 11.91 -2.21 -6.12
CA ARG A 167 11.46 -2.40 -4.73
C ARG A 167 10.00 -2.80 -4.71
N VAL A 168 9.62 -3.75 -3.85
CA VAL A 168 8.21 -4.16 -3.67
C VAL A 168 7.88 -4.11 -2.19
N ASN A 169 6.86 -3.36 -1.81
CA ASN A 169 6.43 -3.19 -0.43
C ASN A 169 4.90 -3.24 -0.31
N ALA A 170 4.39 -3.41 0.90
CA ALA A 170 2.96 -3.35 1.17
C ALA A 170 2.65 -2.36 2.29
N VAL A 171 1.45 -1.77 2.23
CA VAL A 171 0.84 -0.99 3.30
C VAL A 171 -0.34 -1.78 3.84
N ALA A 172 -0.48 -1.87 5.16
CA ALA A 172 -1.58 -2.56 5.83
C ALA A 172 -2.47 -1.54 6.56
N PRO A 173 -3.45 -0.90 5.88
CA PRO A 173 -4.29 0.09 6.54
C PRO A 173 -5.16 -0.56 7.62
N GLY A 174 -5.33 0.17 8.72
CA GLY A 174 -6.40 -0.02 9.70
C GLY A 174 -7.76 0.41 9.15
N PRO A 175 -8.74 0.71 10.01
CA PRO A 175 -10.01 1.23 9.54
C PRO A 175 -9.88 2.70 9.11
N ILE A 176 -9.97 2.94 7.79
CA ILE A 176 -9.85 4.25 7.15
C ILE A 176 -11.19 4.71 6.60
N VAL A 177 -11.49 6.00 6.65
CA VAL A 177 -12.69 6.58 6.01
C VAL A 177 -12.58 6.43 4.49
N THR A 178 -13.33 5.49 3.91
CA THR A 178 -13.39 5.27 2.46
C THR A 178 -14.81 4.88 2.03
N PRO A 179 -15.20 5.09 0.76
CA PRO A 179 -16.49 4.63 0.23
C PRO A 179 -16.69 3.10 0.30
N LEU A 180 -15.61 2.32 0.42
CA LEU A 180 -15.67 0.86 0.54
C LEU A 180 -16.43 0.41 1.80
N ASN A 181 -16.33 1.15 2.90
CA ASN A 181 -16.97 0.79 4.17
C ASN A 181 -18.52 0.91 4.13
N PRO A 182 -19.12 2.05 3.75
CA PRO A 182 -20.58 2.18 3.66
C PRO A 182 -21.19 1.32 2.54
N ALA A 183 -20.41 0.96 1.49
CA ALA A 183 -20.89 0.08 0.43
C ALA A 183 -21.02 -1.40 0.86
N THR A 184 -20.43 -1.79 1.99
CA THR A 184 -20.29 -3.21 2.37
C THR A 184 -20.80 -3.51 3.79
N ARG A 185 -21.25 -2.50 4.54
CA ARG A 185 -21.79 -2.62 5.90
C ARG A 185 -22.98 -1.69 6.11
N GLU A 186 -23.99 -2.14 6.85
CA GLU A 186 -25.11 -1.29 7.24
C GLU A 186 -24.66 -0.10 8.10
N GLN A 187 -25.13 1.10 7.75
CA GLN A 187 -24.71 2.40 8.30
C GLN A 187 -24.80 2.48 9.83
N LYS A 188 -25.78 1.80 10.45
CA LYS A 188 -26.00 1.81 11.92
C LYS A 188 -24.85 1.19 12.73
N ASN A 189 -23.98 0.38 12.12
CA ASN A 189 -22.90 -0.34 12.80
C ASN A 189 -21.51 0.31 12.62
N LEU A 190 -21.40 1.41 11.88
CA LEU A 190 -20.10 1.99 11.51
C LEU A 190 -19.43 2.76 12.66
N GLU A 191 -20.16 3.57 13.42
CA GLU A 191 -19.54 4.43 14.45
C GLU A 191 -19.13 3.65 15.71
N GLY A 192 -19.98 2.73 16.19
CA GLY A 192 -19.76 2.04 17.46
C GLY A 192 -18.71 0.92 17.44
N TRP A 193 -18.47 0.29 16.28
CA TRP A 193 -17.55 -0.86 16.17
C TRP A 193 -16.13 -0.41 15.78
N TYR A 194 -16.00 0.53 14.85
CA TYR A 194 -14.69 1.00 14.39
C TYR A 194 -13.97 1.91 15.39
N ALA A 195 -14.69 2.60 16.27
CA ALA A 195 -14.08 3.38 17.35
C ALA A 195 -13.49 2.50 18.47
N LYS A 196 -13.87 1.22 18.57
CA LYS A 196 -13.44 0.33 19.67
C LYS A 196 -12.20 -0.50 19.36
N LEU A 197 -11.87 -0.70 18.09
CA LEU A 197 -10.71 -1.50 17.68
C LEU A 197 -9.36 -0.76 17.82
N PRO A 198 -9.19 0.47 17.30
CA PRO A 198 -7.92 1.19 17.36
C PRO A 198 -7.79 1.96 18.69
N PRO A 199 -6.59 2.03 19.30
CA PRO A 199 -6.37 2.84 20.50
C PRO A 199 -6.74 4.32 20.36
N LEU A 200 -6.71 4.85 19.14
CA LEU A 200 -7.06 6.25 18.84
C LEU A 200 -8.57 6.52 18.83
N GLY A 201 -9.44 5.52 18.98
CA GLY A 201 -10.87 5.73 19.18
C GLY A 201 -11.65 6.28 17.98
N ARG A 202 -11.04 6.35 16.79
CA ARG A 202 -11.61 7.01 15.60
C ARG A 202 -11.23 6.29 14.32
N LEU A 203 -11.80 6.69 13.19
CA LEU A 203 -11.34 6.25 11.86
C LEU A 203 -10.15 7.07 11.38
N GLY A 204 -9.31 6.45 10.55
CA GLY A 204 -8.16 7.12 9.94
C GLY A 204 -8.51 7.98 8.75
N GLN A 205 -7.72 9.04 8.57
CA GLN A 205 -7.80 9.96 7.43
C GLN A 205 -6.43 10.17 6.78
N ASP A 206 -5.38 10.28 7.58
CA ASP A 206 -3.99 10.52 7.15
C ASP A 206 -3.00 9.93 8.17
N SER A 207 -1.75 10.40 8.15
CA SER A 207 -0.71 9.97 9.09
C SER A 207 -0.99 10.35 10.55
N SER A 208 -1.93 11.24 10.86
CA SER A 208 -2.40 11.48 12.23
C SER A 208 -3.01 10.24 12.88
N TYR A 209 -3.33 9.24 12.05
CA TYR A 209 -3.90 7.97 12.46
C TYR A 209 -2.85 6.87 12.72
N MET A 210 -1.56 7.19 12.59
CA MET A 210 -0.48 6.30 13.01
C MET A 210 -0.08 6.63 14.45
N SER A 211 -0.26 5.69 15.37
CA SER A 211 0.20 5.78 16.76
C SER A 211 0.85 4.46 17.18
N GLY A 212 2.03 4.54 17.79
CA GLY A 212 2.80 3.37 18.25
C GLY A 212 3.36 2.45 17.14
N GLN A 213 3.41 2.91 15.89
CA GLN A 213 3.89 2.11 14.74
C GLN A 213 5.36 2.41 14.42
N VAL A 214 6.07 1.44 13.85
CA VAL A 214 7.47 1.58 13.40
C VAL A 214 7.61 1.25 11.93
N LEU A 215 8.23 2.14 11.15
CA LEU A 215 8.61 1.88 9.76
C LEU A 215 10.05 1.39 9.72
N HIS A 216 10.29 0.23 9.09
CA HIS A 216 11.60 -0.40 9.02
C HIS A 216 12.19 -0.38 7.60
N PRO A 217 12.85 0.73 7.18
CA PRO A 217 13.53 0.80 5.89
C PRO A 217 14.84 0.01 5.91
N ASN A 218 14.75 -1.32 5.90
CA ASN A 218 15.87 -2.23 6.21
C ASN A 218 16.35 -3.08 5.02
N GLY A 219 15.97 -2.72 3.79
CA GLY A 219 16.39 -3.46 2.59
C GLY A 219 15.66 -4.79 2.36
N GLY A 220 14.59 -5.07 3.10
CA GLY A 220 13.69 -6.22 2.84
C GLY A 220 13.80 -7.38 3.82
N THR A 221 14.56 -7.23 4.92
CA THR A 221 14.58 -8.22 6.00
C THR A 221 13.24 -8.26 6.72
N VAL A 222 12.57 -9.42 6.71
CA VAL A 222 11.30 -9.61 7.41
C VAL A 222 11.58 -9.74 8.91
N ILE A 223 11.02 -8.82 9.70
CA ILE A 223 11.24 -8.77 11.16
C ILE A 223 9.94 -8.82 11.97
N ASN A 224 8.84 -9.24 11.35
CA ASN A 224 7.54 -9.41 12.00
C ASN A 224 7.06 -8.20 12.83
N GLY A 225 7.40 -6.98 12.34
CA GLY A 225 6.88 -5.73 12.88
C GLY A 225 5.42 -5.50 12.53
#